data_AF-A0A097AU12-F1
#
_entry.id   AF-A0A097AU12-F1
#
_cell.length_a   1.000
_cell.length_b   1.000
_cell.length_c   1.000
_cell.angle_alpha   90.00
_cell.angle_beta   90.00
_cell.angle_gamma   90.00
#
_symmetry.space_group_name_H-M   'P 1'
#
loop_
_entity.id
_entity.type
_entity.pdbx_description
1 polymer ?
#
loop_
_entity_poly.entity_id
_entity_poly.type
_entity_poly.pdbx_seq_one_letter_code
_entity_poly.pdbx_strand_id
1 'polypeptide(L)'
;MNEANFEPTLESTLNKIAFDIVNDKILEENEISKLLGVLSNDGVYAMWIYVLDKLKVKFHEDEKSLNEEKIFKLLSKIAEIDKFVLKTLDYDAVVKNISNLTKEINQLQKDINQLQGKIKNKSNSQEEKKQLENQKKAKEKDRNKELNKYFLDLSSNLNDLLFFKELFEKVLIYALYHAKAMGE
;
A
#
# COMPACT_ATOMS: atom_id res chain seq x y z
N MET A 1 -10.50 -41.73 8.03
CA MET A 1 -11.13 -40.41 8.22
C MET A 1 -10.40 -39.46 7.29
N ASN A 2 -11.02 -39.06 6.19
CA ASN A 2 -10.43 -38.09 5.28
C ASN A 2 -10.53 -36.72 5.96
N GLU A 3 -9.40 -36.07 6.16
CA GLU A 3 -9.36 -34.64 6.43
C GLU A 3 -10.09 -33.96 5.28
N ALA A 4 -11.28 -33.42 5.56
CA ALA A 4 -11.97 -32.59 4.62
C ALA A 4 -11.09 -31.35 4.40
N ASN A 5 -10.56 -31.19 3.19
CA ASN A 5 -9.99 -29.93 2.72
C ASN A 5 -11.08 -28.86 2.83
N PHE A 6 -11.11 -28.15 3.97
CA PHE A 6 -11.99 -27.03 4.18
C PHE A 6 -11.42 -25.85 3.41
N GLU A 7 -11.90 -25.67 2.18
CA GLU A 7 -11.71 -24.42 1.44
C GLU A 7 -12.27 -23.28 2.32
N PRO A 8 -11.44 -22.30 2.73
CA PRO A 8 -11.87 -21.24 3.63
C PRO A 8 -12.99 -20.43 2.95
N THR A 9 -14.11 -20.30 3.64
CA THR A 9 -15.23 -19.47 3.18
C THR A 9 -14.83 -17.99 3.16
N LEU A 10 -15.53 -17.17 2.37
CA LEU A 10 -15.37 -15.71 2.37
C LEU A 10 -15.35 -15.17 3.81
N GLU A 11 -16.34 -15.56 4.61
CA GLU A 11 -16.49 -15.11 6.00
C GLU A 11 -15.28 -15.47 6.89
N SER A 12 -14.82 -16.72 6.80
CA SER A 12 -13.64 -17.17 7.53
C SER A 12 -12.38 -16.39 7.12
N THR A 13 -12.29 -16.04 5.83
CA THR A 13 -11.17 -15.25 5.29
C THR A 13 -11.22 -13.81 5.79
N LEU A 14 -12.39 -13.15 5.76
CA LEU A 14 -12.55 -11.79 6.29
C LEU A 14 -12.21 -11.72 7.78
N ASN A 15 -12.67 -12.67 8.58
CA ASN A 15 -12.38 -12.71 10.02
C ASN A 15 -10.88 -12.93 10.28
N LYS A 16 -10.24 -13.86 9.56
CA LYS A 16 -8.79 -14.07 9.66
C LYS A 16 -8.02 -12.79 9.32
N ILE A 17 -8.36 -12.12 8.23
CA ILE A 17 -7.71 -10.87 7.84
C ILE A 17 -7.90 -9.81 8.93
N ALA A 18 -9.10 -9.68 9.48
CA ALA A 18 -9.40 -8.76 10.57
C ALA A 18 -8.56 -9.04 11.83
N PHE A 19 -8.41 -10.31 12.20
CA PHE A 19 -7.54 -10.73 13.29
C PHE A 19 -6.07 -10.36 13.01
N ASP A 20 -5.56 -10.70 11.82
CA ASP A 20 -4.17 -10.41 11.42
C ASP A 20 -3.87 -8.91 11.44
N ILE A 21 -4.82 -8.06 11.02
CA ILE A 21 -4.69 -6.59 11.07
C ILE A 21 -4.36 -6.10 12.47
N VAL A 22 -5.02 -6.65 13.49
CA VAL A 22 -4.83 -6.26 14.89
C VAL A 22 -3.61 -6.93 15.49
N ASN A 23 -3.51 -8.26 15.33
CA ASN A 23 -2.44 -9.07 15.91
C ASN A 23 -1.05 -8.62 15.44
N ASP A 24 -0.92 -8.33 14.14
CA ASP A 24 0.35 -7.90 13.55
C ASP A 24 0.58 -6.39 13.71
N LYS A 25 -0.29 -5.71 14.46
CA LYS A 25 -0.28 -4.26 14.72
C LYS A 25 -0.20 -3.43 13.43
N ILE A 26 -0.90 -3.90 12.39
CA ILE A 26 -1.01 -3.17 11.12
C ILE A 26 -1.80 -1.88 11.38
N LEU A 27 -2.94 -2.01 12.05
CA LEU A 27 -3.79 -0.89 12.47
C LEU A 27 -4.18 -1.05 13.94
N GLU A 28 -4.14 0.05 14.69
CA GLU A 28 -4.66 0.13 16.06
C GLU A 28 -6.14 0.51 16.10
N GLU A 29 -6.82 0.33 17.23
CA GLU A 29 -8.27 0.59 17.38
C GLU A 29 -8.70 1.97 16.84
N ASN A 30 -7.96 3.02 17.21
CA ASN A 30 -8.23 4.39 16.74
C ASN A 30 -8.00 4.57 15.24
N GLU A 31 -7.02 3.86 14.66
CA GLU A 31 -6.75 3.88 13.23
C GLU A 31 -7.88 3.17 12.47
N ILE A 32 -8.31 1.99 12.96
CA ILE A 32 -9.43 1.21 12.41
C ILE A 32 -10.73 2.03 12.43
N SER A 33 -11.07 2.65 13.57
CA SER A 33 -12.29 3.43 13.71
C SER A 33 -12.34 4.62 12.74
N LYS A 34 -11.23 5.37 12.61
CA LYS A 34 -11.17 6.49 11.67
C LYS A 34 -11.21 6.01 10.21
N LEU A 35 -10.50 4.93 9.91
CA LEU A 35 -10.46 4.37 8.56
C LEU A 35 -11.85 3.88 8.12
N LEU A 36 -12.56 3.19 9.01
CA LEU A 36 -13.95 2.78 8.80
C LEU A 36 -14.85 3.99 8.56
N GLY A 37 -14.70 5.06 9.34
CA GLY A 37 -15.44 6.31 9.13
C GLY A 37 -15.22 6.94 7.75
N VAL A 38 -13.97 7.02 7.28
CA VAL A 38 -13.67 7.54 5.93
C VAL A 38 -14.19 6.61 4.85
N LEU A 39 -14.02 5.30 5.01
CA LEU A 39 -14.52 4.31 4.04
C LEU A 39 -16.04 4.38 3.89
N SER A 40 -16.77 4.50 5.00
CA SER A 40 -18.23 4.52 5.00
C SER A 40 -18.82 5.83 4.48
N ASN A 41 -18.18 6.97 4.75
CA ASN A 41 -18.70 8.28 4.36
C ASN A 41 -18.17 8.77 3.01
N ASP A 42 -16.87 8.60 2.75
CA ASP A 42 -16.17 9.21 1.61
C ASP A 42 -15.74 8.17 0.56
N GLY A 43 -15.82 6.88 0.88
CA GLY A 43 -15.59 5.77 -0.05
C GLY A 43 -14.14 5.28 -0.13
N VAL A 44 -13.93 4.32 -1.03
CA VAL A 44 -12.69 3.52 -1.10
C VAL A 44 -11.46 4.36 -1.46
N TYR A 45 -11.58 5.29 -2.41
CA TYR A 45 -10.42 6.09 -2.82
C TYR A 45 -10.03 7.10 -1.72
N ALA A 46 -11.00 7.75 -1.09
CA ALA A 46 -10.75 8.65 0.04
C ALA A 46 -10.10 7.89 1.21
N MET A 47 -10.57 6.67 1.49
CA MET A 47 -9.96 5.76 2.45
C MET A 47 -8.50 5.48 2.11
N TRP A 48 -8.19 5.14 0.86
CA TRP A 48 -6.81 4.84 0.44
C TRP A 48 -5.88 6.06 0.60
N ILE A 49 -6.31 7.24 0.17
CA ILE A 49 -5.53 8.47 0.35
C ILE A 49 -5.32 8.80 1.84
N TYR A 50 -6.34 8.59 2.67
CA TYR A 50 -6.23 8.75 4.12
C TYR A 50 -5.19 7.80 4.72
N VAL A 51 -5.15 6.53 4.29
CA VAL A 51 -4.13 5.55 4.71
C VAL A 51 -2.73 6.04 4.38
N LEU A 52 -2.51 6.50 3.15
CA LEU A 52 -1.20 6.97 2.69
C LEU A 52 -0.68 8.15 3.54
N ASP A 53 -1.57 9.07 3.91
CA ASP A 53 -1.25 10.20 4.80
C ASP A 53 -0.93 9.75 6.23
N LYS A 54 -1.80 8.91 6.83
CA LYS A 54 -1.68 8.54 8.24
C LYS A 54 -0.57 7.54 8.53
N LEU A 55 -0.40 6.54 7.68
CA LEU A 55 0.62 5.52 7.88
C LEU A 55 1.99 5.93 7.34
N LYS A 56 2.10 7.06 6.64
CA LYS A 56 3.32 7.64 6.06
C LYS A 56 4.16 6.63 5.26
N VAL A 57 3.96 6.62 3.94
CA VAL A 57 4.68 5.70 3.05
C VAL A 57 6.19 5.86 3.16
N LYS A 58 6.87 4.76 3.50
CA LYS A 58 8.31 4.61 3.39
C LYS A 58 8.63 3.60 2.30
N PHE A 59 9.58 3.97 1.45
CA PHE A 59 10.01 3.14 0.34
C PHE A 59 11.41 2.62 0.60
N HIS A 60 11.60 1.33 0.37
CA HIS A 60 12.88 0.64 0.53
C HIS A 60 13.30 -0.03 -0.78
N GLU A 61 14.61 -0.24 -0.92
CA GLU A 61 15.19 -0.93 -2.09
C GLU A 61 14.98 -2.44 -2.04
N ASP A 62 14.71 -3.01 -0.87
CA ASP A 62 14.51 -4.45 -0.72
C ASP A 62 13.05 -4.79 -0.40
N GLU A 63 12.58 -5.88 -1.00
CA GLU A 63 11.19 -6.34 -0.86
C GLU A 63 10.86 -6.71 0.58
N LYS A 64 11.84 -7.26 1.32
CA LYS A 64 11.65 -7.67 2.71
C LYS A 64 11.30 -6.46 3.60
N SER A 65 12.10 -5.40 3.54
CA SER A 65 11.86 -4.17 4.30
C SER A 65 10.58 -3.46 3.86
N LEU A 66 10.24 -3.50 2.56
CA LEU A 66 8.94 -3.01 2.09
C LEU A 66 7.80 -3.79 2.77
N ASN A 67 7.85 -5.12 2.77
CA ASN A 67 6.83 -5.97 3.38
C ASN A 67 6.70 -5.80 4.91
N GLU A 68 7.70 -5.23 5.57
CA GLU A 68 7.65 -4.95 7.00
C GLU A 68 6.88 -3.65 7.34
N GLU A 69 6.76 -2.73 6.39
CA GLU A 69 6.05 -1.45 6.54
C GLU A 69 4.53 -1.64 6.61
N LYS A 70 3.87 -0.89 7.51
CA LYS A 70 2.42 -1.00 7.77
C LYS A 70 1.55 -0.91 6.50
N ILE A 71 1.87 0.00 5.59
CA ILE A 71 1.09 0.20 4.35
C ILE A 71 1.14 -1.02 3.46
N PHE A 72 2.30 -1.66 3.33
CA PHE A 72 2.47 -2.84 2.49
C PHE A 72 1.85 -4.08 3.14
N LYS A 73 1.94 -4.20 4.46
CA LYS A 73 1.17 -5.20 5.21
C LYS A 73 -0.34 -5.03 5.02
N LEU A 74 -0.84 -3.80 5.04
CA LEU A 74 -2.25 -3.54 4.77
C LEU A 74 -2.61 -3.89 3.31
N LEU A 75 -1.75 -3.50 2.36
CA LEU A 75 -1.96 -3.80 0.94
C LEU A 75 -1.96 -5.31 0.66
N SER A 76 -1.14 -6.10 1.37
CA SER A 76 -1.16 -7.56 1.24
C SER A 76 -2.48 -8.16 1.75
N LYS A 77 -3.01 -7.64 2.87
CA LYS A 77 -4.35 -8.01 3.35
C LYS A 77 -5.46 -7.61 2.38
N ILE A 78 -5.34 -6.44 1.74
CA ILE A 78 -6.26 -6.00 0.69
C ILE A 78 -6.19 -6.94 -0.54
N ALA A 79 -5.00 -7.42 -0.90
CA ALA A 79 -4.84 -8.41 -1.98
C ALA A 79 -5.51 -9.76 -1.63
N GLU A 80 -5.53 -10.15 -0.35
CA GLU A 80 -6.31 -11.33 0.08
C GLU A 80 -7.82 -11.14 -0.13
N ILE A 81 -8.35 -9.93 0.10
CA ILE A 81 -9.77 -9.59 -0.15
C ILE A 81 -10.06 -9.53 -1.64
N ASP A 82 -9.14 -8.95 -2.43
CA ASP A 82 -9.31 -8.79 -3.88
C ASP A 82 -9.51 -10.12 -4.61
N LYS A 83 -9.04 -11.24 -4.04
CA LYS A 83 -9.31 -12.59 -4.56
C LYS A 83 -10.81 -12.88 -4.75
N PHE A 84 -11.68 -12.18 -4.02
CA PHE A 84 -13.13 -12.30 -4.11
C PHE A 84 -13.76 -11.23 -5.00
N VAL A 85 -13.07 -10.12 -5.26
CA VAL A 85 -13.58 -8.98 -6.03
C VAL A 85 -13.16 -9.11 -7.49
N LEU A 86 -11.89 -8.81 -7.80
CA LEU A 86 -11.38 -8.76 -9.18
C LEU A 86 -10.36 -9.85 -9.50
N LYS A 87 -9.65 -10.38 -8.50
CA LYS A 87 -8.44 -11.22 -8.68
C LYS A 87 -7.37 -10.54 -9.55
N THR A 88 -7.21 -9.23 -9.41
CA THR A 88 -6.30 -8.42 -10.25
C THR A 88 -5.12 -7.82 -9.50
N LEU A 89 -5.16 -7.75 -8.17
CA LEU A 89 -4.07 -7.22 -7.36
C LEU A 89 -2.96 -8.27 -7.21
N ASP A 90 -1.98 -8.19 -8.09
CA ASP A 90 -0.71 -8.92 -7.97
C ASP A 90 0.22 -8.19 -6.98
N TYR A 91 0.04 -8.49 -5.69
CA TYR A 91 0.82 -7.88 -4.60
C TYR A 91 2.33 -8.03 -4.81
N ASP A 92 2.78 -9.21 -5.22
CA ASP A 92 4.19 -9.52 -5.40
C ASP A 92 4.80 -8.69 -6.53
N ALA A 93 4.08 -8.55 -7.65
CA ALA A 93 4.49 -7.67 -8.74
C ALA A 93 4.58 -6.20 -8.30
N VAL A 94 3.60 -5.71 -7.52
CA VAL A 94 3.59 -4.33 -7.02
C VAL A 94 4.81 -4.06 -6.13
N VAL A 95 5.10 -4.93 -5.16
CA VAL A 95 6.25 -4.79 -4.25
C VAL A 95 7.57 -4.79 -5.03
N LYS A 96 7.71 -5.71 -5.99
CA LYS A 96 8.90 -5.79 -6.85
C LYS A 96 9.09 -4.54 -7.70
N ASN A 97 8.03 -4.02 -8.31
CA ASN A 97 8.08 -2.80 -9.12
C ASN A 97 8.47 -1.58 -8.27
N ILE A 98 7.87 -1.45 -7.08
CA ILE A 98 8.19 -0.37 -6.13
C ILE A 98 9.64 -0.46 -5.65
N SER A 99 10.12 -1.66 -5.34
CA SER A 99 11.50 -1.94 -4.96
C SER A 99 12.50 -1.49 -6.03
N ASN A 100 12.27 -1.89 -7.28
CA ASN A 100 13.14 -1.54 -8.41
C ASN A 100 13.16 -0.03 -8.68
N LEU A 101 11.98 0.61 -8.71
CA LEU A 101 11.89 2.07 -8.87
C LEU A 101 12.59 2.81 -7.72
N THR A 102 12.54 2.27 -6.51
CA THR A 102 13.23 2.86 -5.35
C THR A 102 14.75 2.76 -5.49
N LYS A 103 15.29 1.63 -5.99
CA LYS A 103 16.71 1.51 -6.32
C LYS A 103 17.16 2.55 -7.34
N GLU A 104 16.40 2.70 -8.43
CA GLU A 104 16.70 3.68 -9.47
C GLU A 104 16.69 5.11 -8.91
N ILE A 105 15.70 5.47 -8.10
CA ILE A 105 15.59 6.78 -7.45
C ILE A 105 16.80 7.06 -6.54
N ASN A 106 17.22 6.05 -5.76
CA ASN A 106 18.34 6.20 -4.85
C ASN A 106 19.68 6.29 -5.60
N GLN A 107 19.84 5.59 -6.72
CA GLN A 107 21.00 5.74 -7.58
C GLN A 107 21.06 7.14 -8.18
N LEU A 108 19.96 7.65 -8.74
CA LEU A 108 19.88 9.02 -9.25
C LEU A 108 20.21 10.05 -8.15
N GLN A 109 19.76 9.82 -6.92
CA GLN A 109 20.09 10.70 -5.79
C GLN A 109 21.59 10.70 -5.46
N LYS A 110 22.25 9.54 -5.50
CA LYS A 110 23.71 9.44 -5.32
C LYS A 110 24.44 10.21 -6.41
N ASP A 111 24.02 10.06 -7.66
CA ASP A 111 24.62 10.75 -8.80
C ASP A 111 24.46 12.28 -8.70
N ILE A 112 23.27 12.75 -8.31
CA ILE A 112 23.00 14.18 -8.03
C ILE A 112 23.94 14.69 -6.93
N ASN A 113 24.11 13.95 -5.83
CA ASN A 113 24.95 14.37 -4.71
C ASN A 113 26.44 14.43 -5.10
N GLN A 114 26.92 13.47 -5.90
CA GLN A 114 28.29 13.48 -6.40
C GLN A 114 28.55 14.67 -7.33
N LEU A 115 27.59 15.01 -8.20
CA LEU A 115 27.68 16.21 -9.03
C LEU A 115 27.69 17.48 -8.18
N GLN A 116 26.87 17.58 -7.13
CA GLN A 116 26.91 18.72 -6.20
C GLN A 116 28.30 18.95 -5.59
N GLY A 117 29.03 17.88 -5.23
CA GLY A 117 30.41 17.97 -4.75
C GLY A 117 31.41 18.49 -5.80
N LYS A 118 31.13 18.27 -7.10
CA LYS A 118 31.98 18.68 -8.23
C LYS A 118 31.63 20.07 -8.79
N ILE A 119 30.40 20.55 -8.60
CA ILE A 119 29.85 21.81 -9.13
C ILE A 119 30.50 23.10 -8.56
N LYS A 120 31.47 23.00 -7.64
CA LYS A 120 32.22 24.19 -7.18
C LYS A 120 32.92 24.96 -8.32
N ASN A 121 33.06 24.40 -9.53
CA ASN A 121 33.57 25.07 -10.73
C ASN A 121 32.87 24.57 -12.03
N LYS A 122 32.20 25.46 -12.80
CA LYS A 122 31.68 25.37 -14.21
C LYS A 122 30.15 25.24 -14.44
N SER A 123 29.65 26.02 -15.41
CA SER A 123 28.24 26.16 -15.83
C SER A 123 27.60 24.90 -16.46
N ASN A 124 28.35 24.02 -17.13
CA ASN A 124 27.77 22.80 -17.76
C ASN A 124 27.20 21.79 -16.74
N SER A 125 27.75 21.76 -15.53
CA SER A 125 27.31 20.81 -14.50
C SER A 125 25.99 21.20 -13.82
N GLN A 126 25.49 22.43 -14.06
CA GLN A 126 24.18 22.86 -13.57
C GLN A 126 23.03 22.33 -14.43
N GLU A 127 23.21 22.27 -15.76
CA GLU A 127 22.20 21.73 -16.68
C GLU A 127 22.04 20.21 -16.51
N GLU A 128 23.16 19.48 -16.40
CA GLU A 128 23.18 18.04 -16.15
C GLU A 128 22.48 17.68 -14.83
N LYS A 129 22.70 18.46 -13.78
CA LYS A 129 22.00 18.32 -12.50
C LYS A 129 20.48 18.50 -12.66
N LYS A 130 20.05 19.53 -13.37
CA LYS A 130 18.61 19.80 -13.61
C LYS A 130 17.93 18.66 -14.37
N GLN A 131 18.63 18.04 -15.31
CA GLN A 131 18.12 16.87 -16.03
C GLN A 131 17.93 15.67 -15.10
N LEU A 132 18.92 15.36 -14.25
CA LEU A 132 18.82 14.24 -13.29
C LEU A 132 17.73 14.47 -12.24
N GLU A 133 17.54 15.71 -11.76
CA GLU A 133 16.45 16.04 -10.85
C GLU A 133 15.06 15.82 -11.50
N ASN A 134 14.92 16.17 -12.78
CA ASN A 134 13.68 15.91 -13.53
C ASN A 134 13.45 14.41 -13.72
N GLN A 135 14.49 13.63 -14.02
CA GLN A 135 14.40 12.17 -14.12
C GLN A 135 14.00 11.54 -12.80
N LYS A 136 14.59 11.98 -11.68
CA LYS A 136 14.24 11.51 -10.34
C LYS A 136 12.75 11.77 -10.04
N LYS A 137 12.27 13.00 -10.30
CA LYS A 137 10.85 13.35 -10.11
C LYS A 137 9.91 12.52 -10.98
N ALA A 138 10.29 12.23 -12.22
CA ALA A 138 9.51 11.36 -13.11
C ALA A 138 9.41 9.94 -12.52
N LYS A 139 10.52 9.38 -12.03
CA LYS A 139 10.53 8.06 -11.39
C LYS A 139 9.75 8.01 -10.08
N GLU A 140 9.79 9.07 -9.27
CA GLU A 140 8.94 9.19 -8.08
C GLU A 140 7.45 9.19 -8.46
N LYS A 141 7.08 9.87 -9.55
CA LYS A 141 5.72 9.86 -10.08
C LYS A 141 5.31 8.47 -10.56
N ASP A 142 6.18 7.75 -11.27
CA ASP A 142 5.91 6.39 -11.75
C ASP A 142 5.72 5.42 -10.58
N ARG A 143 6.56 5.50 -9.53
CA ARG A 143 6.41 4.68 -8.31
C ARG A 143 5.10 4.94 -7.60
N ASN A 144 4.71 6.21 -7.47
CA ASN A 144 3.44 6.57 -6.86
C ASN A 144 2.26 6.11 -7.72
N LYS A 145 2.38 6.15 -9.05
CA LYS A 145 1.36 5.63 -9.96
C LYS A 145 1.17 4.13 -9.76
N GLU A 146 2.26 3.37 -9.65
CA GLU A 146 2.21 1.94 -9.40
C GLU A 146 1.49 1.61 -8.09
N LEU A 147 1.85 2.29 -7.00
CA LEU A 147 1.22 2.10 -5.69
C LEU A 147 -0.30 2.40 -5.70
N ASN A 148 -0.73 3.38 -6.50
CA ASN A 148 -2.13 3.80 -6.57
C ASN A 148 -2.94 3.06 -7.66
N LYS A 149 -2.27 2.28 -8.52
CA LYS A 149 -2.87 1.71 -9.72
C LYS A 149 -4.11 0.88 -9.41
N TYR A 150 -4.03 -0.02 -8.42
CA TYR A 150 -5.14 -0.87 -8.03
C TYR A 150 -6.40 -0.09 -7.68
N PHE A 151 -6.30 0.93 -6.82
CA PHE A 151 -7.46 1.71 -6.38
C PHE A 151 -8.04 2.59 -7.50
N LEU A 152 -7.19 3.05 -8.44
CA LEU A 152 -7.65 3.74 -9.64
C LEU A 152 -8.41 2.80 -10.58
N ASP A 153 -7.87 1.60 -10.81
CA ASP A 153 -8.50 0.60 -11.67
C ASP A 153 -9.82 0.12 -11.05
N LEU A 154 -9.84 -0.16 -9.73
CA LEU A 154 -11.04 -0.52 -8.96
C LEU A 154 -12.13 0.57 -9.09
N SER A 155 -11.76 1.85 -9.04
CA SER A 155 -12.70 2.96 -9.19
C SER A 155 -13.35 3.05 -10.58
N SER A 156 -12.77 2.37 -11.57
CA SER A 156 -13.30 2.34 -12.94
C SER A 156 -14.48 1.36 -13.09
N ASN A 157 -14.71 0.45 -12.14
CA ASN A 157 -15.88 -0.42 -12.11
C ASN A 157 -16.66 -0.24 -10.80
N LEU A 158 -17.87 0.31 -10.92
CA LEU A 158 -18.74 0.59 -9.77
C LEU A 158 -19.12 -0.66 -8.98
N ASN A 159 -19.39 -1.79 -9.63
CA ASN A 159 -19.82 -3.00 -8.95
C ASN A 159 -18.69 -3.55 -8.08
N ASP A 160 -17.49 -3.61 -8.64
CA ASP A 160 -16.30 -4.11 -7.94
C ASP A 160 -15.91 -3.15 -6.80
N LEU A 161 -16.00 -1.85 -7.04
CA LEU A 161 -15.77 -0.81 -6.04
C LEU A 161 -16.71 -0.95 -4.84
N LEU A 162 -18.01 -1.10 -5.10
CA LEU A 162 -19.03 -1.25 -4.05
C LEU A 162 -18.84 -2.57 -3.30
N PHE A 163 -18.55 -3.64 -4.02
CA PHE A 163 -18.33 -4.94 -3.39
C PHE A 163 -17.07 -4.93 -2.51
N PHE A 164 -15.96 -4.37 -3.00
CA PHE A 164 -14.75 -4.18 -2.18
C PHE A 164 -15.05 -3.34 -0.93
N LYS A 165 -15.80 -2.24 -1.08
CA LYS A 165 -16.21 -1.41 0.06
C LYS A 165 -16.92 -2.24 1.11
N GLU A 166 -17.93 -3.03 0.74
CA GLU A 166 -18.68 -3.86 1.67
C GLU A 166 -17.80 -4.90 2.37
N LEU A 167 -16.92 -5.58 1.64
CA LEU A 167 -16.01 -6.57 2.22
C LEU A 167 -15.03 -5.93 3.19
N PHE A 168 -14.44 -4.79 2.81
CA PHE A 168 -13.44 -4.13 3.63
C PHE A 168 -14.06 -3.45 4.85
N GLU A 169 -15.29 -2.92 4.75
CA GLU A 169 -16.06 -2.46 5.91
C GLU A 169 -16.28 -3.58 6.93
N LYS A 170 -16.68 -4.77 6.47
CA LYS A 170 -16.81 -5.95 7.35
C LYS A 170 -15.50 -6.31 8.03
N VAL A 171 -14.39 -6.33 7.27
CA VAL A 171 -13.06 -6.58 7.82
C VAL A 171 -12.70 -5.58 8.92
N LEU A 172 -12.92 -4.28 8.68
CA LEU A 172 -12.61 -3.24 9.66
C LEU A 172 -13.52 -3.32 10.89
N ILE A 173 -14.80 -3.68 10.73
CA ILE A 173 -15.71 -3.92 11.85
C ILE A 173 -15.22 -5.10 12.70
N TYR A 174 -14.84 -6.21 12.08
CA TYR A 174 -14.28 -7.37 12.80
C TYR A 174 -12.96 -7.04 13.47
N ALA A 175 -12.10 -6.27 12.81
CA ALA A 175 -10.84 -5.83 13.38
C ALA A 175 -11.08 -4.94 14.59
N LEU A 176 -12.10 -4.08 14.55
CA LEU A 176 -12.47 -3.26 15.70
C LEU A 176 -12.93 -4.11 16.90
N TYR A 177 -13.70 -5.17 16.66
CA TYR A 177 -14.08 -6.11 17.72
C TYR A 177 -12.86 -6.83 18.31
N HIS A 178 -11.94 -7.32 17.47
CA HIS A 178 -10.68 -7.94 17.92
C HIS A 178 -9.82 -6.96 18.72
N ALA A 179 -9.66 -5.72 18.26
CA ALA A 179 -8.88 -4.70 18.95
C ALA A 179 -9.45 -4.37 20.33
N LYS A 180 -10.78 -4.25 20.45
CA LYS A 180 -11.44 -4.03 21.74
C LYS A 180 -11.30 -5.21 22.69
N ALA A 181 -11.46 -6.43 22.17
CA ALA A 181 -11.30 -7.65 22.97
C ALA A 181 -9.85 -7.88 23.46
N MET A 182 -8.84 -7.35 22.75
CA MET A 182 -7.44 -7.40 23.17
C MET A 182 -7.04 -6.24 24.11
N GLY A 183 -7.85 -5.19 24.19
CA GLY A 183 -7.63 -4.02 25.04
C GLY A 183 -8.28 -4.12 26.43
N GLU A 184 -9.14 -5.12 26.64
CA GLU A 184 -9.61 -5.58 27.97
C GLU A 184 -8.64 -6.58 28.59
#